data_AF-A0A924YWK6-F1
#
_entry.id   AF-A0A924YWK6-F1
#
_cell.length_a   1.000
_cell.length_b   1.000
_cell.length_c   1.000
_cell.angle_alpha   90.00
_cell.angle_beta   90.00
_cell.angle_gamma   90.00
#
_symmetry.space_group_name_H-M   'P 1'
#
loop_
_entity.id
_entity.type
_entity.pdbx_description
1 polymer ?
#
loop_
_entity_poly.entity_id
_entity_poly.type
_entity_poly.pdbx_seq_one_letter_code
_entity_poly.pdbx_strand_id
1 'polypeptide(L)' 'MNPKPFPNDREYLRVLRQLTPQQRLRKAFELSDLTRRLFRQGLRQRFATLSEDEFQRLYLERLKQCHNSSF' A
#
# COMPACT_ATOMS: atom_id res chain seq x y z
N MET A 1 4.93 14.85 22.40
CA MET A 1 5.18 15.53 21.11
C MET A 1 4.77 14.55 20.01
N ASN A 2 3.85 14.91 19.10
CA ASN A 2 3.45 14.01 18.02
C ASN A 2 4.63 13.89 17.03
N PRO A 3 5.23 12.70 16.82
CA PRO A 3 6.42 12.53 15.99
C PRO A 3 6.17 12.80 14.51
N LYS A 4 4.90 12.86 14.08
CA LYS A 4 4.51 13.27 12.73
C LYS A 4 3.42 14.33 12.83
N PRO A 5 3.77 15.63 12.81
CA PRO A 5 2.77 16.67 12.72
C PRO A 5 1.99 16.48 11.42
N PHE A 6 0.67 16.61 11.50
CA PHE A 6 -0.20 16.47 10.35
C PHE A 6 -0.78 17.83 9.96
N PRO A 7 0.02 18.68 9.29
CA PRO A 7 -0.37 20.06 9.00
C PRO A 7 -1.64 20.15 8.13
N ASN A 8 -1.95 19.08 7.39
CA ASN A 8 -3.03 19.04 6.40
C ASN A 8 -4.20 18.12 6.78
N ASP A 9 -4.29 17.67 8.05
CA ASP A 9 -5.33 16.71 8.47
C ASP A 9 -6.75 17.20 8.19
N ARG A 10 -7.01 18.49 8.43
CA ARG A 10 -8.32 19.10 8.15
C ARG A 10 -8.69 18.99 6.69
N GLU A 11 -7.73 19.22 5.80
CA GLU A 11 -7.93 19.18 4.35
C GLU A 11 -8.09 17.73 3.87
N TYR A 12 -7.27 16.82 4.38
CA TYR A 12 -7.38 15.39 4.12
C TYR A 12 -8.77 14.85 4.48
N LEU A 13 -9.26 15.16 5.69
CA LEU A 13 -10.59 14.74 6.13
C LEU A 13 -11.72 15.39 5.32
N ARG A 14 -11.56 16.66 4.92
CA ARG A 14 -12.51 17.36 4.05
C ARG A 14 -12.68 16.62 2.73
N VAL A 15 -11.57 16.30 2.05
CA VAL A 15 -11.56 15.56 0.78
C VAL A 15 -12.21 14.19 0.95
N LEU A 16 -11.83 13.42 1.99
CA LEU A 16 -12.39 12.08 2.21
C LEU A 16 -13.90 12.06 2.45
N ARG A 17 -14.42 13.08 3.14
CA ARG A 17 -15.86 13.23 3.42
C ARG A 17 -16.66 13.61 2.18
N GLN A 18 -16.04 14.27 1.20
CA GLN A 18 -16.68 14.67 -0.06
C GLN A 18 -16.76 13.54 -1.09
N LEU A 19 -15.97 12.45 -0.92
CA LEU A 19 -16.03 11.31 -1.82
C LEU A 19 -17.34 10.53 -1.66
N THR A 20 -18.01 10.28 -2.78
CA THR A 20 -19.10 9.29 -2.81
C THR A 20 -18.55 7.88 -2.53
N PRO A 21 -19.40 6.92 -2.13
CA PRO A 21 -18.97 5.53 -1.94
C PRO A 21 -18.25 4.94 -3.17
N GLN A 22 -18.72 5.25 -4.38
CA GLN A 22 -18.13 4.77 -5.63
C GLN A 22 -16.75 5.38 -5.87
N GLN A 23 -16.60 6.70 -5.64
CA GLN A 23 -15.31 7.37 -5.77
C GLN A 23 -14.30 6.86 -4.75
N ARG A 24 -14.76 6.62 -3.51
CA ARG A 24 -13.94 6.03 -2.44
C ARG A 24 -13.46 4.63 -2.82
N LEU A 25 -14.35 3.77 -3.33
CA LEU A 25 -13.99 2.42 -3.76
C LEU A 25 -12.97 2.45 -4.91
N ARG A 26 -13.22 3.29 -5.92
CA ARG A 26 -12.27 3.48 -7.03
C ARG A 26 -10.90 3.91 -6.52
N LYS A 27 -10.85 4.89 -5.61
CA LYS A 27 -9.59 5.36 -5.03
C LYS A 27 -8.87 4.26 -4.25
N ALA A 28 -9.62 3.42 -3.52
CA ALA A 28 -9.06 2.27 -2.81
C ALA A 28 -8.40 1.26 -3.78
N PHE A 29 -9.01 0.99 -4.94
CA PHE A 29 -8.40 0.15 -5.97
C PHE A 29 -7.13 0.79 -6.56
N GLU A 30 -7.18 2.07 -6.92
CA GLU A 30 -6.03 2.81 -7.46
C GLU A 30 -4.84 2.79 -6.46
N LEU A 31 -5.10 3.07 -5.18
CA LEU A 31 -4.06 3.07 -4.14
C LEU A 31 -3.53 1.65 -3.85
N SER A 32 -4.40 0.64 -3.89
CA SER A 32 -3.99 -0.75 -3.69
C SER A 32 -3.07 -1.23 -4.80
N ASP A 33 -3.38 -0.91 -6.05
CA ASP A 33 -2.55 -1.26 -7.21
C ASP A 33 -1.19 -0.53 -7.16
N LEU A 34 -1.20 0.78 -6.91
CA LEU A 34 0.03 1.57 -6.77
C LEU A 34 0.95 1.00 -5.67
N THR A 35 0.37 0.69 -4.51
CA THR A 35 1.12 0.15 -3.38
C THR A 35 1.75 -1.20 -3.73
N ARG A 36 1.02 -2.09 -4.42
CA ARG A 36 1.56 -3.39 -4.86
C ARG A 36 2.70 -3.24 -5.86
N ARG A 37 2.59 -2.30 -6.80
CA ARG A 37 3.67 -2.02 -7.78
C ARG A 37 4.94 -1.52 -7.09
N LEU A 38 4.80 -0.53 -6.20
CA LEU A 38 5.92 0.02 -5.43
C LEU A 38 6.55 -1.05 -4.53
N PHE A 39 5.71 -1.88 -3.90
CA PHE A 39 6.17 -2.98 -3.06
C PHE A 39 6.97 -4.02 -3.87
N ARG A 40 6.45 -4.46 -5.02
CA ARG A 40 7.16 -5.38 -5.92
C ARG A 40 8.49 -4.78 -6.39
N GLN A 41 8.51 -3.50 -6.78
CA GLN A 41 9.73 -2.82 -7.21
C GLN A 41 10.78 -2.75 -6.10
N GLY A 42 10.38 -2.33 -4.89
CA GLY A 42 11.30 -2.25 -3.75
C GLY A 42 11.85 -3.61 -3.33
N LEU A 43 11.01 -4.65 -3.36
CA LEU A 43 11.46 -6.02 -3.14
C LEU A 43 12.46 -6.47 -4.22
N ARG A 44 12.21 -6.17 -5.49
CA ARG A 44 13.11 -6.57 -6.58
C ARG A 44 14.48 -5.92 -6.47
N GLN A 45 14.52 -4.65 -6.07
CA GLN A 45 15.77 -3.93 -5.79
C GLN A 45 16.53 -4.54 -4.62
N ARG A 46 15.84 -4.94 -3.55
CA ARG A 46 16.46 -5.56 -2.37
C ARG A 46 16.98 -6.99 -2.63
N PHE A 47 16.30 -7.73 -3.51
CA PHE A 47 16.62 -9.12 -3.84
C PHE A 47 16.90 -9.28 -5.34
N ALA A 48 17.91 -8.55 -5.83
CA ALA A 48 18.25 -8.49 -7.25
C ALA A 48 18.76 -9.82 -7.82
N THR A 49 19.39 -10.65 -6.99
CA THR A 49 20.00 -11.93 -7.41
C THR A 49 19.04 -13.11 -7.48
N LEU A 50 17.82 -12.99 -6.95
CA LEU A 50 16.82 -14.06 -7.03
C LEU A 50 16.36 -14.26 -8.47
N SER A 51 16.12 -15.53 -8.82
CA SER A 51 15.37 -15.88 -10.02
C SER A 51 13.92 -15.39 -9.92
N GLU A 52 13.21 -15.30 -11.06
CA GLU A 52 11.82 -14.83 -11.05
C GLU A 52 10.90 -15.75 -10.23
N ASP A 53 11.13 -17.07 -10.25
CA ASP A 53 10.34 -18.04 -9.49
C ASP A 53 10.53 -17.92 -7.97
N GLU A 54 11.77 -17.69 -7.53
CA GLU A 54 12.10 -17.44 -6.12
C GLU A 54 11.56 -16.08 -5.67
N PHE A 55 11.70 -15.07 -6.53
CA PHE A 55 11.18 -13.74 -6.28
C PHE A 55 9.64 -13.75 -6.15
N GLN A 56 8.95 -14.47 -7.04
CA GLN A 56 7.49 -14.58 -7.00
C GLN A 56 7.02 -15.29 -5.72
N ARG A 57 7.72 -16.33 -5.28
CA ARG A 57 7.45 -17.00 -3.99
C ARG A 57 7.63 -16.03 -2.81
N LEU A 58 8.75 -15.31 -2.77
CA LEU A 58 9.02 -14.30 -1.75
C LEU A 58 7.95 -13.19 -1.74
N TYR A 59 7.57 -12.69 -2.91
CA TYR A 59 6.54 -11.66 -3.05
C TYR A 59 5.20 -12.11 -2.44
N LEU A 60 4.77 -13.33 -2.75
CA LEU A 60 3.53 -13.91 -2.20
C LEU A 60 3.62 -14.15 -0.69
N GLU A 61 4.76 -14.62 -0.18
CA GLU A 61 4.99 -14.81 1.26
C GLU A 61 4.89 -13.49 2.02
N ARG A 62 5.51 -12.43 1.50
CA ARG A 62 5.46 -11.11 2.13
C ARG A 62 4.07 -10.47 2.04
N LEU A 63 3.35 -10.66 0.94
CA LEU A 63 1.96 -10.22 0.85
C LEU A 63 1.07 -10.87 1.90
N LYS A 64 1.28 -12.16 2.21
CA LYS A 64 0.55 -12.84 3.30
C LYS A 64 0.82 -12.18 4.66
N GLN A 65 2.05 -11.74 4.92
CA GLN A 65 2.40 -11.01 6.16
C GLN A 65 1.73 -9.63 6.24
N CYS A 66 1.45 -8.99 5.10
CA CYS A 66 0.76 -7.71 5.03
C CYS A 66 -0.77 -7.83 5.19
N HIS A 67 -1.33 -9.04 5.09
CA HIS A 67 -2.75 -9.26 5.36
C HIS A 67 -2.94 -9.20 6.87
N ASN A 68 -3.52 -8.10 7.33
CA ASN A 68 -3.76 -7.81 8.74
C ASN A 68 -4.61 -8.94 9.34
N SER A 69 -3.96 -9.93 9.95
CA SER A 69 -4.61 -11.04 10.66
C SER A 69 -4.94 -10.66 12.11
N SER A 70 -4.74 -9.39 12.47
CA SER A 70 -5.06 -8.83 13.77
C SER A 70 -6.49 -8.25 13.75
N PHE A 71 -7.44 -9.08 14.18
CA PHE A 71 -8.67 -8.63 14.85
C PHE A 71 -8.45 -8.73 16.36
#